data_AF-A0A0C3IPD7-F1
#
_entry.id   AF-A0A0C3IPD7-F1
#
_cell.length_a   1.000
_cell.length_b   1.000
_cell.length_c   1.000
_cell.angle_alpha   90.00
_cell.angle_beta   90.00
_cell.angle_gamma   90.00
#
_symmetry.space_group_name_H-M   'P 1'
#
loop_
_entity.id
_entity.type
_entity.pdbx_description
1 polymer ?
#
loop_
_entity_poly.entity_id
_entity_poly.type
_entity_poly.pdbx_seq_one_letter_code
_entity_poly.pdbx_strand_id
1 'polypeptide(L)'
;MPQQQLSSLFEVDVHDELNQLFQFRDVISAQMLEVKTRLNVFDGRRQAATPGLFEEWMRTMADDVAEVMSHQKSSEKKVHTMVRQIADEYAALSSRQTASDQRLDSAIRAIEALRLEVVALAAGRLPPADDPTSGLVAPPPPSNDGNDAMAGSGRPGDAEISRMEGDPAGESMAMQEGQFDRGHPGDGEP
;
A
#
# COMPACT_ATOMS: atom_id res chain seq x y z
N MET A 1 6.50 -6.16 19.71
CA MET A 1 6.78 -6.17 18.26
C MET A 1 5.58 -6.80 17.57
N PRO A 2 4.80 -6.09 16.74
CA PRO A 2 3.73 -6.73 16.00
C PRO A 2 4.38 -7.52 14.86
N GLN A 3 4.24 -8.85 14.88
CA GLN A 3 4.55 -9.70 13.74
C GLN A 3 3.59 -9.30 12.62
N GLN A 4 4.12 -8.70 11.55
CA GLN A 4 3.38 -8.51 10.32
C GLN A 4 3.00 -9.89 9.78
N GLN A 5 1.71 -10.21 9.86
CA GLN A 5 1.08 -11.31 9.15
C GLN A 5 1.16 -11.03 7.63
N LEU A 6 2.33 -11.25 7.03
CA LEU A 6 2.51 -11.19 5.58
C LEU A 6 2.49 -12.58 4.94
N SER A 7 2.49 -13.66 5.74
CA SER A 7 2.89 -14.99 5.26
C SER A 7 1.76 -15.96 4.94
N SER A 8 0.47 -15.64 5.14
CA SER A 8 -0.60 -16.63 4.92
C SER A 8 -1.57 -16.34 3.78
N LEU A 9 -1.55 -15.12 3.20
CA LEU A 9 -2.41 -14.80 2.07
C LEU A 9 -1.72 -15.07 0.71
N PHE A 10 -0.38 -15.00 0.66
CA PHE A 10 0.39 -14.94 -0.58
C PHE A 10 0.95 -16.28 -1.09
N GLU A 11 1.32 -17.19 -0.19
CA GLU A 11 1.92 -18.47 -0.59
C GLU A 11 0.90 -19.41 -1.24
N VAL A 12 -0.37 -19.28 -0.86
CA VAL A 12 -1.48 -20.05 -1.43
C VAL A 12 -1.86 -19.52 -2.82
N ASP A 13 -1.88 -18.20 -3.03
CA ASP A 13 -2.37 -17.59 -4.28
C ASP A 13 -1.42 -17.82 -5.47
N VAL A 14 -0.12 -17.55 -5.31
CA VAL A 14 0.87 -17.76 -6.39
C VAL A 14 1.03 -19.26 -6.71
N HIS A 15 1.00 -20.11 -5.69
CA HIS A 15 1.10 -21.56 -5.89
C HIS A 15 -0.11 -22.09 -6.65
N ASP A 16 -1.32 -21.66 -6.29
CA ASP A 16 -2.55 -22.07 -6.98
C ASP A 16 -2.63 -21.51 -8.40
N GLU A 17 -2.20 -20.28 -8.64
CA GLU A 17 -2.12 -19.69 -9.97
C GLU A 17 -1.10 -20.39 -10.88
N LEU A 18 0.09 -20.72 -10.35
CA LEU A 18 1.10 -21.50 -11.07
C LEU A 18 0.60 -22.93 -11.35
N ASN A 19 -0.05 -23.55 -10.37
CA ASN A 19 -0.64 -24.88 -10.55
C ASN A 19 -1.74 -24.86 -11.63
N GLN A 20 -2.60 -23.84 -11.65
CA GLN A 20 -3.56 -23.65 -12.73
C GLN A 20 -2.88 -23.47 -14.09
N LEU A 21 -1.74 -22.76 -14.14
CA LEU A 21 -0.99 -22.60 -15.38
C LEU A 21 -0.41 -23.94 -15.89
N PHE A 22 0.14 -24.76 -14.98
CA PHE A 22 0.66 -26.09 -15.33
C PHE A 22 -0.44 -27.03 -15.81
N GLN A 23 -1.55 -27.11 -15.07
CA GLN A 23 -2.72 -27.89 -15.49
C GLN A 23 -3.23 -27.46 -16.86
N PHE A 24 -3.29 -26.15 -17.08
CA PHE A 24 -3.75 -25.59 -18.34
C PHE A 24 -2.80 -25.92 -19.51
N ARG A 25 -1.48 -25.85 -19.30
CA ARG A 25 -0.47 -26.29 -20.30
C ARG A 25 -0.68 -27.75 -20.68
N ASP A 26 -0.94 -28.61 -19.69
CA ASP A 26 -1.13 -30.04 -19.93
C ASP A 26 -2.42 -30.30 -20.73
N VAL A 27 -3.49 -29.55 -20.45
CA VAL A 27 -4.74 -29.58 -21.23
C VAL A 27 -4.51 -29.18 -22.69
N ILE A 28 -3.85 -28.06 -22.97
CA ILE A 28 -3.55 -27.66 -24.36
C ILE A 28 -2.66 -28.71 -25.05
N SER A 29 -1.67 -29.24 -24.34
CA SER A 29 -0.76 -30.25 -24.89
C SER A 29 -1.52 -31.53 -25.27
N ALA A 30 -2.47 -31.95 -24.43
CA ALA A 30 -3.34 -33.08 -24.71
C ALA A 30 -4.26 -32.81 -25.92
N GLN A 31 -4.90 -31.63 -25.98
CA GLN A 31 -5.76 -31.24 -27.11
C GLN A 31 -4.97 -31.20 -28.43
N MET A 32 -3.77 -30.61 -28.45
CA MET A 32 -2.91 -30.64 -29.64
C MET A 32 -2.51 -32.06 -30.04
N LEU A 33 -2.20 -32.92 -29.07
CA LEU A 33 -1.86 -34.31 -29.34
C LEU A 33 -3.03 -35.07 -29.96
N GLU A 34 -4.24 -34.81 -29.49
CA GLU A 34 -5.47 -35.37 -30.06
C GLU A 34 -5.69 -34.92 -31.50
N VAL A 35 -5.60 -33.61 -31.77
CA VAL A 35 -5.68 -33.05 -33.13
C VAL A 35 -4.63 -33.68 -34.04
N LYS A 36 -3.38 -33.78 -33.58
CA LYS A 36 -2.28 -34.43 -34.32
C LYS A 36 -2.57 -35.91 -34.60
N THR A 37 -3.15 -36.62 -33.64
CA THR A 37 -3.51 -38.03 -33.81
C THR A 37 -4.61 -38.20 -34.84
N ARG A 38 -5.65 -37.34 -34.80
CA ARG A 38 -6.74 -37.33 -35.78
C ARG A 38 -6.26 -36.99 -37.20
N LEU A 39 -5.34 -36.03 -37.33
CA LEU A 39 -4.64 -35.73 -38.58
C LEU A 39 -3.91 -36.96 -39.15
N ASN A 40 -3.13 -37.65 -38.32
CA ASN A 40 -2.38 -38.84 -38.75
C ASN A 40 -3.29 -40.00 -39.18
N VAL A 41 -4.40 -40.23 -38.46
CA VAL A 41 -5.40 -41.25 -38.80
C VAL A 41 -6.06 -40.98 -40.16
N PHE A 42 -6.21 -39.72 -40.51
CA PHE A 42 -6.80 -39.31 -41.77
C PHE A 42 -5.83 -39.38 -42.95
N ASP A 43 -4.56 -39.04 -42.75
CA ASP A 43 -3.54 -39.17 -43.79
C ASP A 43 -3.43 -40.64 -44.28
N GLY A 44 -3.62 -41.60 -43.37
CA GLY A 44 -3.76 -43.02 -43.71
C GLY A 44 -5.08 -43.42 -44.40
N ARG A 45 -6.17 -42.67 -44.19
CA ARG A 45 -7.51 -42.93 -44.78
C ARG A 45 -7.81 -42.17 -46.07
N ARG A 46 -7.02 -41.14 -46.41
CA ARG A 46 -7.17 -40.31 -47.62
C ARG A 46 -7.11 -41.14 -48.92
N GLN A 47 -6.59 -42.36 -48.87
CA GLN A 47 -6.55 -43.30 -49.99
C GLN A 47 -7.89 -44.03 -50.27
N ALA A 48 -8.94 -43.88 -49.42
CA ALA A 48 -10.16 -44.70 -49.51
C ALA A 48 -11.51 -43.96 -49.34
N ALA A 49 -11.54 -42.63 -49.23
CA ALA A 49 -12.74 -41.91 -48.75
C ALA A 49 -13.61 -41.22 -49.83
N THR A 50 -14.93 -41.25 -49.61
CA THR A 50 -15.99 -40.56 -50.37
C THR A 50 -15.91 -39.03 -50.18
N PRO A 51 -16.05 -38.20 -51.24
CA PRO A 51 -15.80 -36.75 -51.18
C PRO A 51 -16.55 -35.96 -50.09
N GLY A 52 -17.81 -36.27 -49.79
CA GLY A 52 -18.59 -35.52 -48.79
C GLY A 52 -18.11 -35.70 -47.33
N LEU A 53 -17.54 -36.86 -47.00
CA LEU A 53 -17.00 -37.13 -45.65
C LEU A 53 -15.66 -36.42 -45.42
N PHE A 54 -14.91 -36.15 -46.48
CA PHE A 54 -13.66 -35.39 -46.41
C PHE A 54 -13.91 -33.93 -46.02
N GLU A 55 -14.92 -33.31 -46.62
CA GLU A 55 -15.28 -31.91 -46.37
C GLU A 55 -15.82 -31.69 -44.95
N GLU A 56 -16.67 -32.59 -44.46
CA GLU A 56 -17.15 -32.56 -43.08
C GLU A 56 -16.01 -32.76 -42.07
N TRP A 57 -15.10 -33.70 -42.33
CA TRP A 57 -13.94 -33.91 -41.47
C TRP A 57 -12.99 -32.70 -41.44
N MET A 58 -12.71 -32.09 -42.60
CA MET A 58 -11.90 -30.86 -42.68
C MET A 58 -12.56 -29.71 -41.92
N ARG A 59 -13.89 -29.61 -41.94
CA ARG A 59 -14.64 -28.62 -41.16
C ARG A 59 -14.47 -28.86 -39.66
N THR A 60 -14.68 -30.08 -39.18
CA THR A 60 -14.49 -30.42 -37.77
C THR A 60 -13.06 -30.14 -37.31
N MET A 61 -12.05 -30.47 -38.12
CA MET A 61 -10.67 -30.13 -37.77
C MET A 61 -10.40 -28.63 -37.71
N ALA A 62 -11.00 -27.85 -38.63
CA ALA A 62 -10.87 -26.40 -38.60
C ALA A 62 -11.47 -25.83 -37.32
N ASP A 63 -12.60 -26.36 -36.87
CA ASP A 63 -13.24 -25.99 -35.61
C ASP A 63 -12.35 -26.39 -34.40
N ASP A 64 -11.82 -27.61 -34.38
CA ASP A 64 -10.92 -28.10 -33.31
C ASP A 64 -9.64 -27.23 -33.21
N VAL A 65 -9.04 -26.88 -34.35
CA VAL A 65 -7.86 -26.01 -34.40
C VAL A 65 -8.20 -24.60 -33.94
N ALA A 66 -9.36 -24.06 -34.33
CA ALA A 66 -9.81 -22.74 -33.88
C ALA A 66 -10.01 -22.69 -32.36
N GLU A 67 -10.57 -23.75 -31.78
CA GLU A 67 -10.73 -23.89 -30.33
C GLU A 67 -9.37 -23.90 -29.60
N VAL A 68 -8.42 -24.73 -30.07
CA VAL A 68 -7.07 -24.80 -29.49
C VAL A 68 -6.37 -23.43 -29.56
N MET A 69 -6.47 -22.73 -30.69
CA MET A 69 -5.88 -21.40 -30.87
C MET A 69 -6.52 -20.36 -29.94
N SER A 70 -7.83 -20.46 -29.71
CA SER A 70 -8.56 -19.60 -28.77
C SER A 70 -8.07 -19.82 -27.33
N HIS A 71 -8.01 -21.07 -26.90
CA HIS A 71 -7.45 -21.44 -25.58
C HIS A 71 -6.01 -20.97 -25.42
N GLN A 72 -5.16 -21.19 -26.43
CA GLN A 72 -3.77 -20.74 -26.42
C GLN A 72 -3.67 -19.22 -26.23
N LYS A 73 -4.44 -18.44 -26.99
CA LYS A 73 -4.43 -16.98 -26.89
C LYS A 73 -4.93 -16.46 -25.54
N SER A 74 -5.97 -17.10 -25.00
CA SER A 74 -6.47 -16.81 -23.65
C SER A 74 -5.38 -17.07 -22.60
N SER A 75 -4.64 -18.15 -22.76
CA SER A 75 -3.58 -18.55 -21.83
C SER A 75 -2.38 -17.65 -21.84
N GLU A 76 -1.95 -17.22 -23.04
CA GLU A 76 -0.86 -16.28 -23.20
C GLU A 76 -1.18 -14.96 -22.49
N LYS A 77 -2.44 -14.51 -22.61
CA LYS A 77 -2.93 -13.35 -21.88
C LYS A 77 -2.89 -13.57 -20.37
N LYS A 78 -3.34 -14.73 -19.87
CA LYS A 78 -3.30 -15.05 -18.42
C LYS A 78 -1.85 -15.07 -17.91
N VAL A 79 -0.94 -15.71 -18.63
CA VAL A 79 0.51 -15.73 -18.31
C VAL A 79 1.07 -14.33 -18.25
N HIS A 80 0.80 -13.50 -19.25
CA HIS A 80 1.30 -12.11 -19.27
C HIS A 80 0.81 -11.30 -18.07
N THR A 81 -0.46 -11.48 -17.66
CA THR A 81 -1.01 -10.83 -16.47
C THR A 81 -0.29 -11.30 -15.21
N MET A 82 -0.15 -12.61 -15.01
CA MET A 82 0.54 -13.17 -13.82
C MET A 82 1.99 -12.72 -13.75
N VAL A 83 2.73 -12.78 -14.87
CA VAL A 83 4.13 -12.31 -14.93
C VAL A 83 4.24 -10.83 -14.57
N ARG A 84 3.28 -10.01 -15.00
CA ARG A 84 3.24 -8.59 -14.63
C ARG A 84 2.98 -8.40 -13.13
N GLN A 85 2.00 -9.11 -12.56
CA GLN A 85 1.70 -9.04 -11.14
C GLN A 85 2.92 -9.43 -10.28
N ILE A 86 3.56 -10.55 -10.61
CA ILE A 86 4.79 -11.00 -9.92
C ILE A 86 5.90 -9.94 -10.04
N ALA A 87 6.06 -9.31 -11.20
CA ALA A 87 7.08 -8.27 -11.39
C ALA A 87 6.79 -7.01 -10.54
N ASP A 88 5.54 -6.56 -10.51
CA ASP A 88 5.11 -5.40 -9.73
C ASP A 88 5.28 -5.65 -8.23
N GLU A 89 4.94 -6.86 -7.76
CA GLU A 89 5.13 -7.26 -6.37
C GLU A 89 6.60 -7.39 -5.99
N TYR A 90 7.42 -7.98 -6.86
CA TYR A 90 8.86 -8.05 -6.64
C TYR A 90 9.48 -6.65 -6.54
N ALA A 91 9.05 -5.71 -7.38
CA ALA A 91 9.47 -4.33 -7.30
C ALA A 91 9.06 -3.67 -5.96
N ALA A 92 7.84 -3.94 -5.48
CA ALA A 92 7.36 -3.44 -4.20
C ALA A 92 8.15 -4.03 -3.01
N LEU A 93 8.46 -5.32 -3.02
CA LEU A 93 9.29 -5.98 -2.02
C LEU A 93 10.72 -5.44 -2.03
N SER A 94 11.31 -5.29 -3.21
CA SER A 94 12.65 -4.71 -3.39
C SER A 94 12.73 -3.27 -2.85
N SER A 95 11.70 -2.46 -3.10
CA SER A 95 11.60 -1.10 -2.54
C SER A 95 11.52 -1.12 -1.01
N ARG A 96 10.69 -1.99 -0.42
CA ARG A 96 10.59 -2.14 1.04
C ARG A 96 11.90 -2.60 1.67
N GLN A 97 12.60 -3.54 1.04
CA GLN A 97 13.91 -4.00 1.50
C GLN A 97 14.91 -2.84 1.52
N THR A 98 15.01 -2.09 0.43
CA THR A 98 15.91 -0.92 0.33
C THR A 98 15.61 0.12 1.41
N ALA A 99 14.33 0.41 1.66
CA ALA A 99 13.92 1.33 2.72
C ALA A 99 14.26 0.79 4.13
N SER A 100 14.13 -0.51 4.34
CA SER A 100 14.55 -1.15 5.59
C SER A 100 16.06 -1.05 5.81
N ASP A 101 16.85 -1.32 4.78
CA ASP A 101 18.33 -1.26 4.85
C ASP A 101 18.79 0.17 5.17
N GLN A 102 18.22 1.18 4.51
CA GLN A 102 18.50 2.59 4.81
C GLN A 102 18.16 2.98 6.25
N ARG A 103 17.06 2.44 6.80
CA ARG A 103 16.66 2.69 8.20
C ARG A 103 17.64 2.03 9.16
N LEU A 104 18.11 0.82 8.86
CA LEU A 104 19.13 0.14 9.66
C LEU A 104 20.45 0.92 9.63
N ASP A 105 20.91 1.35 8.46
CA ASP A 105 22.13 2.17 8.33
C ASP A 105 22.03 3.49 9.09
N SER A 106 20.84 4.11 9.09
CA SER A 106 20.60 5.34 9.84
C SER A 106 20.61 5.09 11.35
N ALA A 107 19.99 4.00 11.80
CA ALA A 107 19.98 3.61 13.20
C ALA A 107 21.38 3.26 13.72
N ILE A 108 22.18 2.54 12.93
CA ILE A 108 23.58 2.23 13.27
C ILE A 108 24.38 3.52 13.45
N ARG A 109 24.28 4.47 12.51
CA ARG A 109 24.94 5.77 12.62
C ARG A 109 24.51 6.57 13.85
N ALA A 110 23.22 6.56 14.18
CA ALA A 110 22.70 7.22 15.38
C ALA A 110 23.24 6.59 16.67
N ILE A 111 23.33 5.25 16.71
CA ILE A 111 23.91 4.52 17.85
C ILE A 111 25.40 4.86 17.99
N GLU A 112 26.16 4.90 16.90
CA GLU A 112 27.57 5.29 16.93
C GLU A 112 27.77 6.72 17.45
N ALA A 113 26.96 7.67 16.98
CA ALA A 113 26.98 9.04 17.48
C ALA A 113 26.69 9.12 18.99
N LEU A 114 25.65 8.43 19.46
CA LEU A 114 25.32 8.38 20.89
C LEU A 114 26.45 7.75 21.71
N ARG A 115 27.11 6.69 21.19
CA ARG A 115 28.26 6.09 21.86
C ARG A 115 29.41 7.09 22.02
N LEU A 116 29.69 7.89 20.99
CA LEU A 116 30.72 8.94 21.07
C LEU A 116 30.35 10.03 22.07
N GLU A 117 29.08 10.45 22.12
CA GLU A 117 28.58 11.42 23.08
C GLU A 117 28.70 10.92 24.52
N VAL A 118 28.32 9.66 24.78
CA VAL A 118 28.48 9.03 26.10
C VAL A 118 29.95 8.95 26.52
N VAL A 119 30.86 8.66 25.59
CA VAL A 119 32.31 8.67 25.87
C VAL A 119 32.81 10.09 26.19
N ALA A 120 32.32 11.11 25.47
CA ALA A 120 32.68 12.51 25.73
C ALA A 120 32.16 13.00 27.09
N LEU A 121 30.93 12.62 27.48
CA LEU A 121 30.37 12.84 28.82
C LEU A 121 31.29 12.25 29.89
N ALA A 122 31.64 10.96 29.75
CA ALA A 122 32.48 10.26 30.72
C ALA A 122 33.89 10.87 30.83
N ALA A 123 34.42 11.43 29.74
CA ALA A 123 35.70 12.12 29.72
C ALA A 123 35.66 13.56 30.25
N GLY A 124 34.47 14.07 30.63
CA GLY A 124 34.28 15.44 31.10
C GLY A 124 34.53 16.51 30.03
N ARG A 125 34.32 16.17 28.75
CA ARG A 125 34.71 17.01 27.59
C ARG A 125 33.55 17.70 26.87
N LEU A 126 32.31 17.62 27.37
CA LEU A 126 31.18 18.25 26.70
C LEU A 126 31.10 19.77 26.97
N PRO A 127 30.64 20.56 25.99
CA PRO A 127 30.27 21.94 26.24
C PRO A 127 29.18 21.99 27.33
N PRO A 128 29.14 23.03 28.17
CA PRO A 128 28.00 23.25 29.05
C PRO A 128 26.73 23.29 28.21
N ALA A 129 25.66 22.64 28.68
CA ALA A 129 24.36 22.73 28.05
C ALA A 129 24.01 24.22 27.87
N ASP A 130 23.55 24.60 26.67
CA ASP A 130 23.05 25.95 26.43
C ASP A 130 21.92 26.22 27.44
N ASP A 131 22.24 26.96 28.49
CA ASP A 131 21.34 27.28 29.58
C ASP A 131 20.30 28.28 29.07
N PRO A 132 18.99 27.93 29.00
CA PRO A 132 17.95 28.88 28.60
C PRO A 132 17.76 30.01 29.62
N THR A 133 18.50 29.98 30.73
CA THR A 133 18.43 30.98 31.82
C THR A 133 19.43 32.13 31.65
N SER A 134 20.02 32.32 30.47
CA SER A 134 20.90 33.48 30.18
C SER A 134 20.11 34.74 29.79
N GLY A 135 19.06 35.07 30.55
CA GLY A 135 18.17 36.20 30.26
C GLY A 135 17.74 37.03 31.48
N LEU A 136 18.14 36.66 32.70
CA LEU A 136 17.84 37.45 33.89
C LEU A 136 19.04 38.28 34.31
N VAL A 137 19.30 39.34 33.53
CA VAL A 137 20.10 40.47 34.02
C VAL A 137 19.27 41.15 35.12
N ALA A 138 19.75 41.09 36.35
CA ALA A 138 19.16 41.86 37.45
C ALA A 138 19.17 43.36 37.08
N PRO A 139 18.04 44.08 37.22
CA PRO A 139 18.01 45.50 36.92
C PRO A 139 18.98 46.25 37.85
N PRO A 140 19.65 47.31 37.36
CA PRO A 140 20.58 48.06 38.18
C PRO A 140 19.85 48.71 39.38
N PRO A 141 20.52 48.88 40.53
CA PRO A 141 19.91 49.53 41.68
C PRO A 141 19.53 50.98 41.35
N PRO A 142 18.45 51.51 41.95
CA PRO A 142 18.00 52.87 41.69
C PRO A 142 19.09 53.87 42.08
N SER A 143 19.44 54.76 41.14
CA SER A 143 20.36 55.88 41.37
C SER A 143 19.71 56.84 42.37
N ASN A 144 20.40 57.07 43.49
CA ASN A 144 20.02 58.05 44.50
C ASN A 144 20.43 59.46 44.03
N ASP A 145 19.76 59.98 43.01
CA ASP A 145 19.80 61.40 42.68
C ASP A 145 18.62 62.09 43.37
N GLY A 146 18.92 62.70 44.51
CA GLY A 146 17.99 63.56 45.20
C GLY A 146 17.67 64.79 44.35
N ASN A 147 16.39 64.97 44.01
CA ASN A 147 15.83 66.29 43.88
C ASN A 147 14.44 66.35 44.52
N ASP A 148 14.31 67.25 45.49
CA ASP A 148 13.03 67.73 45.99
C ASP A 148 12.43 68.66 44.93
N ALA A 149 11.32 68.25 44.33
CA ALA A 149 10.49 69.15 43.54
C ALA A 149 9.01 68.83 43.75
N MET A 150 8.41 69.58 44.68
CA MET A 150 6.99 69.73 44.91
C MET A 150 6.20 70.02 43.62
N ALA A 151 5.09 69.31 43.42
CA ALA A 151 3.73 69.84 43.31
C ALA A 151 2.87 69.07 42.31
N GLY A 152 1.60 68.84 42.66
CA GLY A 152 0.53 68.72 41.65
C GLY A 152 -0.44 67.57 41.87
N SER A 153 -1.44 67.81 42.70
CA SER A 153 -2.68 67.02 42.79
C SER A 153 -3.40 66.95 41.44
N GLY A 154 -3.97 65.79 41.12
CA GLY A 154 -4.86 65.59 39.96
C GLY A 154 -5.36 64.16 39.79
N ARG A 155 -6.38 63.77 40.56
CA ARG A 155 -7.36 62.70 40.23
C ARG A 155 -8.69 63.39 39.88
N PRO A 156 -9.71 62.72 39.32
CA PRO A 156 -9.76 61.48 38.53
C PRO A 156 -10.67 61.62 37.28
N GLY A 157 -10.74 60.56 36.46
CA GLY A 157 -11.76 60.37 35.43
C GLY A 157 -11.21 59.49 34.32
N ASP A 158 -11.95 58.63 33.65
CA ASP A 158 -13.26 58.03 33.81
C ASP A 158 -13.31 57.02 32.66
N ALA A 159 -13.91 55.84 32.88
CA ALA A 159 -14.33 54.88 31.85
C ALA A 159 -13.23 54.31 30.91
N GLU A 160 -13.18 53.02 30.56
CA GLU A 160 -14.28 52.21 30.07
C GLU A 160 -13.93 50.74 30.25
N ILE A 161 -14.82 50.03 30.95
CA ILE A 161 -14.88 48.58 30.96
C ILE A 161 -15.62 48.14 29.69
N SER A 162 -14.94 47.44 28.79
CA SER A 162 -15.63 46.64 27.78
C SER A 162 -15.33 45.16 28.02
N ARG A 163 -16.22 44.63 28.85
CA ARG A 163 -16.61 43.24 29.01
C ARG A 163 -17.22 42.75 27.69
N MET A 164 -16.68 41.67 27.11
CA MET A 164 -17.48 40.75 26.33
C MET A 164 -17.19 39.33 26.80
N GLU A 165 -17.97 38.95 27.79
CA GLU A 165 -18.36 37.59 28.10
C GLU A 165 -19.66 37.35 27.31
N GLY A 166 -19.72 36.28 26.52
CA GLY A 166 -20.82 36.01 25.58
C GLY A 166 -20.75 34.59 25.02
N ASP A 167 -21.07 33.66 25.92
CA ASP A 167 -21.56 32.27 25.87
C ASP A 167 -21.85 31.54 24.52
N PRO A 168 -21.84 30.18 24.52
CA PRO A 168 -21.96 29.28 23.40
C PRO A 168 -23.42 28.85 23.12
N ALA A 169 -23.55 27.94 22.17
CA ALA A 169 -24.74 27.20 21.74
C ALA A 169 -25.58 27.86 20.64
N GLY A 170 -25.76 27.11 19.55
CA GLY A 170 -26.71 27.45 18.50
C GLY A 170 -26.45 26.69 17.21
N GLU A 171 -27.07 25.51 17.12
CA GLU A 171 -27.67 24.96 15.88
C GLU A 171 -26.70 24.44 14.80
N SER A 172 -26.58 23.12 14.68
CA SER A 172 -27.47 22.27 13.87
C SER A 172 -27.26 22.44 12.37
N MET A 173 -26.69 21.41 11.73
CA MET A 173 -27.38 20.75 10.63
C MET A 173 -26.86 19.33 10.50
N ALA A 174 -27.68 18.41 11.01
CA ALA A 174 -27.69 17.02 10.60
C ALA A 174 -28.09 16.96 9.11
N MET A 175 -27.33 16.21 8.32
CA MET A 175 -27.85 15.59 7.10
C MET A 175 -27.76 14.08 7.33
N GLN A 176 -28.94 13.55 7.66
CA GLN A 176 -29.27 12.14 7.72
C GLN A 176 -29.60 11.66 6.30
N GLU A 177 -29.52 10.34 6.14
CA GLU A 177 -30.27 9.48 5.22
C GLU A 177 -29.47 8.75 4.14
N GLY A 178 -29.59 7.43 4.21
CA GLY A 178 -29.12 6.48 3.21
C GLY A 178 -28.99 5.04 3.71
N GLN A 179 -29.85 4.58 4.63
CA GLN A 179 -30.01 3.16 4.89
C GLN A 179 -30.80 2.53 3.74
N PHE A 180 -30.17 1.61 3.01
CA PHE A 180 -30.90 0.68 2.15
C PHE A 180 -31.14 -0.62 2.92
N ASP A 181 -32.37 -0.79 3.36
CA ASP A 181 -32.98 -2.07 3.67
C ASP A 181 -33.46 -2.71 2.35
N ARG A 182 -33.04 -3.94 2.08
CA ARG A 182 -33.84 -4.93 1.34
C ARG A 182 -33.23 -6.33 1.43
N GLY A 183 -33.84 -7.15 2.30
CA GLY A 183 -34.45 -8.40 1.86
C GLY A 183 -33.58 -9.66 1.89
N HIS A 184 -33.78 -10.45 2.94
CA HIS A 184 -33.57 -11.90 2.95
C HIS A 184 -34.82 -12.60 2.36
N PRO A 185 -34.62 -13.62 1.52
CA PRO A 185 -35.34 -14.89 1.66
C PRO A 185 -34.31 -16.03 1.68
N GLY A 186 -34.42 -17.06 2.51
CA GLY A 186 -35.57 -17.92 2.69
C GLY A 186 -35.19 -19.29 2.13
N ASP A 187 -35.22 -20.29 2.99
CA ASP A 187 -34.77 -21.67 2.81
C ASP A 187 -35.29 -22.40 1.57
N GLY A 188 -34.48 -23.34 1.06
CA GLY A 188 -34.87 -24.25 -0.02
C GLY A 188 -33.89 -25.42 -0.18
N GLU A 189 -33.94 -26.37 0.75
CA GLU A 189 -33.57 -27.79 0.54
C GLU A 189 -34.80 -28.50 -0.08
N PRO A 190 -34.61 -29.57 -0.89
CA PRO A 190 -34.04 -30.84 -0.42
C PRO A 190 -32.93 -31.44 -1.31
#